data_AF-A0A8C2E3E2-F1
#
_entry.id   AF-A0A8C2E3E2-F1
#
_cell.length_a   1.000
_cell.length_b   1.000
_cell.length_c   1.000
_cell.angle_alpha   90.00
_cell.angle_beta   90.00
_cell.angle_gamma   90.00
#
_symmetry.space_group_name_H-M   'P 1'
#
loop_
_entity.id
_entity.type
_entity.pdbx_description
1 polymer ?
#
loop_
_entity_poly.entity_id
_entity_poly.type
_entity_poly.pdbx_seq_one_letter_code
_entity_poly.pdbx_strand_id
1 'polypeptide(L)'
;MHTFFQVRHIKLSDNVCLFLQISRLCLYFQVENAEGGERLIDLSDAIVACGYTGPINVDQKKAITDAIALHALVRLIPILNQLREGLRLYGLDEVLAQHTQMCQQLFVPGHLQEVNVDFLLLALTPDFSEEGSVRRQQEMQIINFLQDFLQKLEDKGQSHVARLSVRSFLQWVTGQAHVPLIESKREAFKITVNFDHDCDSRYGAHSLCYPIVNACAVAITFPTRHLATSQEFENNLTEAICGGYEFSRH
;
A
#
# COMPACT_ATOMS: atom_id res chain seq x y z
N MET A 1 -13.77 -13.52 23.79
CA MET A 1 -14.84 -14.29 23.13
C MET A 1 -15.47 -13.40 22.08
N HIS A 2 -15.18 -13.71 20.80
CA HIS A 2 -15.83 -13.31 19.55
C HIS A 2 -16.36 -11.88 19.32
N THR A 3 -15.72 -11.19 18.37
CA THR A 3 -16.38 -10.40 17.32
C THR A 3 -15.45 -10.31 16.09
N PHE A 4 -15.26 -11.43 15.39
CA PHE A 4 -15.60 -11.58 13.97
C PHE A 4 -16.13 -10.31 13.27
N PHE A 5 -15.26 -9.72 12.45
CA PHE A 5 -15.64 -8.87 11.32
C PHE A 5 -16.48 -9.71 10.34
N GLN A 6 -17.80 -9.63 10.48
CA GLN A 6 -18.72 -10.18 9.51
C GLN A 6 -19.00 -9.09 8.49
N VAL A 7 -18.20 -9.05 7.43
CA VAL A 7 -18.54 -8.30 6.21
C VAL A 7 -19.74 -9.01 5.57
N ARG A 8 -20.95 -8.63 5.97
CA ARG A 8 -22.20 -9.06 5.34
C ARG A 8 -22.94 -7.85 4.81
N HIS A 9 -23.09 -7.84 3.49
CA HIS A 9 -24.06 -7.07 2.70
C HIS A 9 -23.98 -5.54 2.80
N ILE A 10 -23.05 -4.96 2.03
CA ILE A 10 -23.35 -3.68 1.36
C ILE A 10 -24.43 -4.01 0.31
N LYS A 11 -25.66 -3.55 0.58
CA LYS A 11 -26.78 -3.69 -0.34
C LYS A 11 -26.45 -2.93 -1.64
N LEU A 12 -26.84 -3.52 -2.77
CA LEU A 12 -26.63 -3.07 -4.15
C LEU A 12 -27.14 -1.64 -4.53
N SER A 13 -27.43 -0.74 -3.58
CA SER A 13 -27.85 0.65 -3.89
C SER A 13 -26.70 1.59 -4.25
N ASP A 14 -25.46 1.25 -3.86
CA ASP A 14 -24.33 2.20 -3.90
C ASP A 14 -23.64 2.27 -5.28
N ASN A 15 -23.92 1.31 -6.17
CA ASN A 15 -23.40 1.32 -7.55
C ASN A 15 -23.99 2.46 -8.40
N VAL A 16 -25.16 2.99 -8.05
CA VAL A 16 -25.80 4.04 -8.83
C VAL A 16 -25.03 5.36 -8.71
N CYS A 17 -24.51 5.68 -7.52
CA CYS A 17 -23.77 6.93 -7.34
C CYS A 17 -22.41 6.89 -8.05
N LEU A 18 -21.67 5.78 -7.91
CA LEU A 18 -20.39 5.60 -8.60
C LEU A 18 -20.57 5.60 -10.13
N PHE A 19 -21.59 4.90 -10.63
CA PHE A 19 -21.93 4.85 -12.05
C PHE A 19 -22.34 6.22 -12.60
N LEU A 20 -23.14 6.99 -11.85
CA LEU A 20 -23.53 8.35 -12.21
C LEU A 20 -22.33 9.30 -12.22
N GLN A 21 -21.36 9.15 -11.31
CA GLN A 21 -20.15 9.96 -11.30
C GLN A 21 -19.22 9.64 -12.47
N ILE A 22 -19.02 8.36 -12.79
CA ILE A 22 -18.26 7.93 -13.97
C ILE A 22 -18.94 8.44 -15.25
N SER A 23 -20.27 8.39 -15.31
CA SER A 23 -21.05 8.90 -16.43
C SER A 23 -20.92 10.42 -16.60
N ARG A 24 -20.83 11.20 -15.51
CA ARG A 24 -20.64 12.65 -15.57
C ARG A 24 -19.19 13.04 -15.90
N LEU A 25 -18.20 12.26 -15.47
CA LEU A 25 -16.80 12.43 -15.88
C LEU A 25 -16.61 12.15 -17.38
N CYS A 26 -17.31 11.13 -17.89
CA CYS A 26 -17.34 10.82 -19.32
C CYS A 26 -17.98 11.96 -20.13
N LEU A 27 -19.13 12.48 -19.68
CA LEU A 27 -19.79 13.63 -20.31
C LEU A 27 -18.89 14.87 -20.31
N TYR A 28 -18.20 15.15 -19.19
CA TYR A 28 -17.23 16.23 -19.10
C TYR A 28 -16.16 16.12 -20.20
N PHE A 29 -15.54 14.94 -20.35
CA PHE A 29 -14.51 14.70 -21.35
C PHE A 29 -15.06 14.79 -22.79
N GLN A 30 -16.28 14.30 -23.03
CA GLN A 30 -16.92 14.39 -24.34
C GLN A 30 -17.20 15.84 -24.75
N VAL A 31 -17.67 16.68 -23.81
CA VAL A 31 -17.84 18.12 -24.05
C VAL A 31 -16.49 18.78 -24.28
N GLU A 32 -15.50 18.50 -23.44
CA GLU A 32 -14.14 19.06 -23.54
C GLU A 32 -13.43 18.72 -24.85
N ASN A 33 -13.72 17.58 -25.47
CA ASN A 33 -13.13 17.16 -26.74
C ASN A 33 -14.08 17.33 -27.94
N ALA A 34 -15.24 17.95 -27.77
CA ALA A 34 -16.14 18.24 -28.87
C ALA A 34 -15.53 19.29 -29.81
N GLU A 35 -15.25 18.87 -31.06
CA GLU A 35 -14.79 19.71 -32.16
C GLU A 35 -16.00 20.10 -33.02
N GLY A 36 -16.73 21.14 -32.58
CA GLY A 36 -17.88 21.70 -33.31
C GLY A 36 -19.20 21.63 -32.55
N GLY A 37 -20.16 22.47 -32.97
CA GLY A 37 -21.47 22.61 -32.32
C GLY A 37 -22.37 21.38 -32.44
N GLU A 38 -22.30 20.64 -33.53
CA GLU A 38 -23.13 19.44 -33.78
C GLU A 38 -22.92 18.36 -32.70
N ARG A 39 -21.66 18.06 -32.35
CA ARG A 39 -21.34 17.11 -31.28
C ARG A 39 -21.84 17.55 -29.90
N LEU A 40 -21.95 18.85 -29.65
CA LEU A 40 -22.50 19.36 -28.38
C LEU A 40 -24.03 19.26 -28.36
N ILE A 41 -24.69 19.39 -29.51
CA ILE A 41 -26.13 19.21 -29.65
C ILE A 41 -26.51 17.75 -29.36
N ASP A 42 -25.70 16.78 -29.82
CA ASP A 42 -25.90 15.36 -29.51
C ASP A 42 -25.83 15.06 -27.99
N LEU A 43 -25.15 15.91 -27.23
CA LEU A 43 -25.01 15.81 -25.76
C LEU A 43 -26.03 16.67 -24.99
N SER A 44 -26.93 17.37 -25.69
CA SER A 44 -27.78 18.41 -25.11
C SER A 44 -28.63 17.92 -23.94
N ASP A 45 -29.31 16.78 -24.08
CA ASP A 45 -30.13 16.19 -23.02
C ASP A 45 -29.30 15.90 -21.77
N ALA A 46 -28.07 15.39 -21.95
CA ALA A 46 -27.18 15.07 -20.84
C ALA A 46 -26.63 16.33 -20.15
N ILE A 47 -26.34 17.38 -20.92
CA ILE A 47 -25.91 18.70 -20.44
C ILE A 47 -27.04 19.38 -19.64
N VAL A 48 -28.26 19.39 -20.18
CA VAL A 48 -29.45 19.95 -19.53
C VAL A 48 -29.79 19.16 -18.26
N ALA A 49 -29.63 17.83 -18.28
CA ALA A 49 -29.77 16.98 -17.09
C ALA A 49 -28.71 17.25 -16.01
N CYS A 50 -27.66 18.02 -16.29
CA CYS A 50 -26.73 18.55 -15.30
C CYS A 50 -27.14 19.94 -14.77
N GLY A 51 -28.25 20.51 -15.26
CA GLY A 51 -28.76 21.81 -14.85
C GLY A 51 -28.23 22.99 -15.65
N TYR A 52 -27.56 22.76 -16.79
CA TYR A 52 -27.15 23.86 -17.68
C TYR A 52 -28.36 24.37 -18.49
N THR A 53 -28.58 25.70 -18.47
CA THR A 53 -29.73 26.34 -19.13
C THR A 53 -29.33 27.37 -20.18
N GLY A 54 -28.03 27.50 -20.48
CA GLY A 54 -27.52 28.46 -21.47
C GLY A 54 -27.50 27.88 -22.89
N PRO A 55 -27.03 28.67 -23.88
CA PRO A 55 -26.83 28.20 -25.24
C PRO A 55 -25.78 27.09 -25.31
N ILE A 56 -26.11 25.98 -25.99
CA ILE A 56 -25.18 24.85 -26.16
C ILE A 56 -24.37 25.05 -27.44
N ASN A 57 -23.17 25.62 -27.31
CA ASN A 57 -22.23 25.83 -28.40
C ASN A 57 -20.77 25.85 -27.89
N VAL A 58 -19.83 25.92 -28.84
CA VAL A 58 -18.38 25.85 -28.54
C VAL A 58 -17.92 27.03 -27.69
N ASP A 59 -18.52 28.21 -27.83
CA ASP A 59 -18.16 29.40 -27.05
C ASP A 59 -18.54 29.24 -25.56
N GLN A 60 -19.58 28.46 -25.28
CA GLN A 60 -20.08 28.20 -23.92
C GLN A 60 -19.52 26.93 -23.29
N LYS A 61 -18.56 26.28 -23.94
CA LYS A 61 -17.97 24.99 -23.52
C LYS A 61 -17.50 25.00 -22.06
N LYS A 62 -16.87 26.09 -21.62
CA LYS A 62 -16.46 26.26 -20.21
C LYS A 62 -17.64 26.29 -19.25
N ALA A 63 -18.70 27.05 -19.57
CA ALA A 63 -19.89 27.13 -18.74
C ALA A 63 -20.64 25.79 -18.66
N ILE A 64 -20.63 25.02 -19.75
CA ILE A 64 -21.18 23.67 -19.80
C ILE A 64 -20.36 22.72 -18.92
N THR A 65 -19.03 22.71 -19.04
CA THR A 65 -18.15 21.86 -18.22
C THR A 65 -18.25 22.22 -16.73
N ASP A 66 -18.35 23.51 -16.40
CA ASP A 66 -18.51 23.98 -15.02
C ASP A 66 -19.86 23.50 -14.43
N ALA A 67 -20.95 23.52 -15.21
CA ALA A 67 -22.25 22.99 -14.78
C ALA A 67 -22.22 21.47 -14.56
N ILE A 68 -21.56 20.72 -15.45
CA ILE A 68 -21.38 19.27 -15.30
C ILE A 68 -20.56 18.96 -14.04
N ALA A 69 -19.46 19.68 -13.82
CA ALA A 69 -18.60 19.54 -12.66
C ALA A 69 -19.35 19.88 -11.37
N LEU A 70 -20.08 21.01 -11.34
CA LEU A 70 -20.89 21.41 -10.19
C LEU A 70 -21.95 20.37 -9.86
N HIS A 71 -22.69 19.89 -10.85
CA HIS A 71 -23.69 18.83 -10.66
C HIS A 71 -23.07 17.56 -10.07
N ALA A 72 -21.89 17.16 -10.54
CA ALA A 72 -21.17 16.01 -10.00
C ALA A 72 -20.70 16.23 -8.55
N LEU A 73 -20.14 17.42 -8.25
CA LEU A 73 -19.61 17.77 -6.93
C LEU A 73 -20.70 17.92 -5.88
N VAL A 74 -21.83 18.56 -6.19
CA VAL A 74 -22.92 18.77 -5.23
C VAL A 74 -23.49 17.45 -4.71
N ARG A 75 -23.50 16.40 -5.54
CA ARG A 75 -23.95 15.06 -5.14
C ARG A 75 -22.97 14.36 -4.19
N LEU A 76 -21.70 14.74 -4.20
CA LEU A 76 -20.69 14.23 -3.27
C LEU A 76 -20.79 14.86 -1.88
N ILE A 77 -21.26 16.11 -1.77
CA ILE A 77 -21.34 16.85 -0.51
C ILE A 77 -21.99 16.02 0.62
N PRO A 78 -23.20 15.44 0.46
CA PRO A 78 -23.82 14.66 1.54
C PRO A 78 -23.00 13.42 1.94
N ILE A 79 -22.36 12.75 0.98
CA ILE A 79 -21.54 11.56 1.20
C ILE A 79 -20.28 11.94 1.98
N LEU A 80 -19.59 13.00 1.56
CA LEU A 80 -18.39 13.52 2.21
C LEU A 80 -18.70 14.05 3.61
N ASN A 81 -19.87 14.67 3.81
CA ASN A 81 -20.32 15.10 5.13
C ASN A 81 -20.55 13.90 6.06
N GLN A 82 -21.22 12.84 5.60
CA GLN A 82 -21.41 11.62 6.39
C GLN A 82 -20.08 10.96 6.75
N LEU A 83 -19.14 10.87 5.80
CA LEU A 83 -17.79 10.38 6.04
C LEU A 83 -17.07 11.22 7.12
N ARG A 84 -17.15 12.54 7.03
CA ARG A 84 -16.55 13.45 8.02
C ARG A 84 -17.15 13.25 9.41
N GLU A 85 -18.48 13.13 9.53
CA GLU A 85 -19.10 12.87 10.83
C GLU A 85 -18.67 11.51 11.40
N GLY A 86 -18.52 10.48 10.56
CA GLY A 86 -17.98 9.19 10.98
C GLY A 86 -16.54 9.28 11.49
N LEU A 87 -15.68 10.04 10.80
CA LEU A 87 -14.28 10.28 11.21
C LEU A 87 -14.19 11.08 12.52
N ARG A 88 -15.09 12.06 12.70
CA ARG A 88 -15.19 12.85 13.92
C ARG A 88 -15.45 12.01 15.17
N LEU A 89 -16.21 10.91 15.06
CA LEU A 89 -16.46 10.01 16.20
C LEU A 89 -15.17 9.42 16.79
N TYR A 90 -14.09 9.38 16.01
CA TYR A 90 -12.78 8.87 16.42
C TYR A 90 -11.73 9.98 16.57
N GLY A 91 -12.13 11.25 16.53
CA GLY A 91 -11.23 12.41 16.60
C GLY A 91 -10.33 12.57 15.37
N LEU A 92 -10.63 11.89 14.25
CA LEU A 92 -9.81 11.94 13.05
C LEU A 92 -10.06 13.21 12.22
N ASP A 93 -11.19 13.89 12.38
CA ASP A 93 -11.47 15.13 11.67
C ASP A 93 -10.50 16.25 12.04
N GLU A 94 -10.10 16.34 13.32
CA GLU A 94 -9.07 17.26 13.80
C GLU A 94 -7.69 16.94 13.19
N VAL A 95 -7.32 15.66 13.14
CA VAL A 95 -6.06 15.19 12.55
C VAL A 95 -6.01 15.55 11.06
N LEU A 96 -7.09 15.33 10.31
CA LEU A 96 -7.18 15.69 8.90
C LEU A 96 -7.07 17.21 8.68
N ALA A 97 -7.68 18.01 9.55
CA ALA A 97 -7.61 19.46 9.48
C ALA A 97 -6.21 20.00 9.82
N GLN A 98 -5.55 19.44 10.83
CA GLN A 98 -4.21 19.88 11.28
C GLN A 98 -3.09 19.38 10.36
N HIS A 99 -3.27 18.23 9.71
CA HIS A 99 -2.25 17.56 8.91
C HIS A 99 -2.70 17.33 7.46
N THR A 100 -3.42 18.29 6.88
CA THR A 100 -4.04 18.17 5.54
C THR A 100 -3.07 17.67 4.47
N GLN A 101 -1.84 18.19 4.42
CA GLN A 101 -0.86 17.79 3.41
C GLN A 101 -0.39 16.34 3.57
N MET A 102 -0.20 15.86 4.80
CA MET A 102 0.17 14.45 5.05
C MET A 102 -1.01 13.52 4.77
N CYS A 103 -2.19 13.91 5.25
CA CYS A 103 -3.39 13.10 5.11
C CYS A 103 -3.92 13.07 3.67
N GLN A 104 -3.59 14.05 2.83
CA GLN A 104 -3.89 14.03 1.39
C GLN A 104 -3.39 12.72 0.74
N GLN A 105 -2.25 12.20 1.20
CA GLN A 105 -1.67 10.97 0.70
C GLN A 105 -2.56 9.72 0.97
N LEU A 106 -3.46 9.78 1.97
CA LEU A 106 -4.40 8.69 2.27
C LEU A 106 -5.59 8.63 1.30
N PHE A 107 -5.94 9.76 0.68
CA PHE A 107 -7.15 9.89 -0.15
C PHE A 107 -6.83 10.06 -1.63
N VAL A 108 -5.59 10.41 -1.99
CA VAL A 108 -5.17 10.63 -3.37
C VAL A 108 -4.18 9.54 -3.81
N PRO A 109 -4.54 8.71 -4.80
CA PRO A 109 -3.62 7.74 -5.39
C PRO A 109 -2.32 8.40 -5.89
N GLY A 110 -1.19 7.69 -5.81
CA GLY A 110 0.11 8.15 -6.31
C GLY A 110 0.90 9.07 -5.37
N HIS A 111 0.38 9.40 -4.20
CA HIS A 111 1.06 10.26 -3.21
C HIS A 111 1.73 9.49 -2.07
N LEU A 112 1.45 8.19 -1.93
CA LEU A 112 2.15 7.32 -0.98
C LEU A 112 3.47 6.91 -1.60
N GLN A 113 4.56 7.22 -0.90
CA GLN A 113 5.89 6.77 -1.28
C GLN A 113 5.91 5.23 -1.32
N GLU A 114 6.29 4.67 -2.47
CA GLU A 114 6.52 3.23 -2.56
C GLU A 114 7.72 2.82 -1.70
N VAL A 115 7.66 1.61 -1.14
CA VAL A 115 8.77 1.04 -0.38
C VAL A 115 9.87 0.67 -1.37
N ASN A 116 11.03 1.29 -1.23
CA ASN A 116 12.23 0.97 -2.00
C ASN A 116 13.28 0.28 -1.10
N VAL A 117 14.32 -0.27 -1.73
CA VAL A 117 15.39 -1.01 -1.04
C VAL A 117 16.17 -0.08 -0.12
N ASP A 118 16.50 1.14 -0.57
CA ASP A 118 17.23 2.12 0.24
C ASP A 118 16.58 2.37 1.60
N PHE A 119 15.26 2.57 1.62
CA PHE A 119 14.52 2.75 2.87
C PHE A 119 14.62 1.51 3.78
N LEU A 120 14.46 0.31 3.22
CA LEU A 120 14.56 -0.93 4.00
C LEU A 120 15.95 -1.09 4.60
N LEU A 121 17.01 -0.92 3.80
CA LEU A 121 18.39 -1.10 4.26
C LEU A 121 18.74 -0.12 5.38
N LEU A 122 18.26 1.12 5.31
CA LEU A 122 18.41 2.11 6.39
C LEU A 122 17.59 1.78 7.65
N ALA A 123 16.51 1.01 7.51
CA ALA A 123 15.69 0.55 8.63
C ALA A 123 16.26 -0.71 9.30
N LEU A 124 16.98 -1.57 8.57
CA LEU A 124 17.58 -2.78 9.14
C LEU A 124 18.59 -2.43 10.24
N THR A 125 18.44 -3.07 11.39
CA THR A 125 19.34 -2.93 12.54
C THR A 125 19.78 -4.33 12.99
N PRO A 126 20.87 -4.86 12.41
CA PRO A 126 21.39 -6.17 12.78
C PRO A 126 22.02 -6.16 14.18
N ASP A 127 21.62 -7.12 15.00
CA ASP A 127 22.21 -7.38 16.32
C ASP A 127 23.35 -8.38 16.15
N PHE A 128 24.54 -7.86 15.85
CA PHE A 128 25.72 -8.67 15.57
C PHE A 128 26.34 -9.25 16.84
N SER A 129 26.89 -10.45 16.71
CA SER A 129 27.85 -11.02 17.64
C SER A 129 29.11 -10.16 17.78
N GLU A 130 29.94 -10.53 18.76
CA GLU A 130 31.20 -9.85 19.08
C GLU A 130 32.10 -9.62 17.85
N GLU A 131 32.76 -8.47 17.82
CA GLU A 131 33.69 -8.09 16.75
C GLU A 131 34.83 -9.10 16.61
N GLY A 132 35.12 -9.49 15.36
CA GLY A 132 36.16 -10.48 15.06
C GLY A 132 35.74 -11.94 15.25
N SER A 133 34.53 -12.22 15.76
CA SER A 133 34.05 -13.60 15.89
C SER A 133 33.67 -14.23 14.55
N VAL A 134 33.79 -15.57 14.46
CA VAL A 134 33.30 -16.34 13.29
C VAL A 134 31.78 -16.20 13.14
N ARG A 135 31.05 -16.09 14.26
CA ARG A 135 29.61 -15.84 14.26
C ARG A 135 29.30 -14.53 13.53
N ARG A 136 29.99 -13.43 13.86
CA ARG A 136 29.79 -12.15 13.17
C ARG A 136 30.10 -12.20 11.69
N GLN A 137 31.11 -12.96 11.26
CA GLN A 137 31.42 -13.13 9.84
C GLN A 137 30.25 -13.79 9.08
N GLN A 138 29.64 -14.83 9.67
CA GLN A 138 28.46 -15.49 9.10
C GLN A 138 27.24 -14.57 9.07
N GLU A 139 27.02 -13.81 10.14
CA GLU A 139 25.92 -12.84 10.24
C GLU A 139 26.04 -11.73 9.18
N MET A 140 27.24 -11.18 8.99
CA MET A 140 27.52 -10.20 7.94
C MET A 140 27.26 -10.78 6.54
N GLN A 141 27.61 -12.05 6.32
CA GLN A 141 27.34 -12.73 5.07
C GLN A 141 25.83 -12.84 4.80
N ILE A 142 25.03 -13.18 5.81
CA ILE A 142 23.57 -13.24 5.71
C ILE A 142 22.98 -11.86 5.40
N ILE A 143 23.51 -10.79 6.02
CA ILE A 143 23.09 -9.41 5.71
C ILE A 143 23.42 -9.02 4.27
N ASN A 144 24.57 -9.45 3.73
CA ASN A 144 24.90 -9.24 2.32
C ASN A 144 23.94 -9.99 1.40
N PHE A 145 23.62 -11.26 1.71
CA PHE A 145 22.62 -12.01 0.95
C PHE A 145 21.24 -11.37 1.00
N LEU A 146 20.84 -10.80 2.15
CA LEU A 146 19.59 -10.06 2.29
C LEU A 146 19.60 -8.80 1.42
N GLN A 147 20.69 -8.03 1.40
CA GLN A 147 20.83 -6.86 0.54
C GLN A 147 20.71 -7.24 -0.94
N ASP A 148 21.44 -8.25 -1.38
CA ASP A 148 21.40 -8.75 -2.76
C ASP A 148 20.00 -9.24 -3.14
N PHE A 149 19.32 -9.95 -2.24
CA PHE A 149 17.96 -10.42 -2.46
C PHE A 149 16.97 -9.25 -2.61
N LEU A 150 17.03 -8.25 -1.72
CA LEU A 150 16.16 -7.09 -1.78
C LEU A 150 16.39 -6.29 -3.07
N GLN A 151 17.64 -6.11 -3.49
CA GLN A 151 17.96 -5.44 -4.75
C GLN A 151 17.37 -6.21 -5.95
N LYS A 152 17.53 -7.55 -5.96
CA LYS A 152 16.92 -8.40 -7.00
C LYS A 152 15.40 -8.27 -7.05
N LEU A 153 14.72 -8.04 -5.92
CA LEU A 153 13.27 -7.83 -5.89
C LEU A 153 12.88 -6.47 -6.48
N GLU A 154 13.69 -5.44 -6.29
CA GLU A 154 13.47 -4.11 -6.87
C GLU A 154 13.71 -4.10 -8.38
N ASP A 155 14.81 -4.70 -8.83
CA ASP A 155 15.20 -4.75 -10.25
C ASP A 155 14.22 -5.53 -11.12
N LYS A 156 13.57 -6.57 -10.55
CA LYS A 156 12.56 -7.38 -11.26
C LYS A 156 11.24 -6.63 -11.51
N GLY A 157 11.05 -5.46 -10.89
CA GLY A 157 9.81 -4.68 -10.97
C GLY A 157 8.59 -5.39 -10.39
N GLN A 158 7.44 -4.71 -10.34
CA GLN A 158 6.16 -5.28 -9.92
C GLN A 158 5.64 -6.26 -10.99
N SER A 159 6.24 -7.45 -11.11
CA SER A 159 5.67 -8.52 -11.93
C SER A 159 4.35 -8.98 -11.30
N HIS A 160 3.23 -8.73 -11.97
CA HIS A 160 1.88 -9.14 -11.52
C HIS A 160 1.72 -10.65 -11.26
N VAL A 161 2.71 -11.46 -11.65
CA VAL A 161 2.71 -12.92 -11.50
C VAL A 161 3.46 -13.37 -10.23
N ALA A 162 4.31 -12.51 -9.64
CA ALA A 162 5.09 -12.84 -8.46
C ALA A 162 4.52 -12.14 -7.21
N ARG A 163 4.11 -12.93 -6.20
CA ARG A 163 3.74 -12.43 -4.85
C ARG A 163 4.92 -11.81 -4.08
N LEU A 164 6.09 -11.73 -4.70
CA LEU A 164 7.36 -11.31 -4.11
C LEU A 164 7.76 -9.94 -4.64
N SER A 165 7.87 -8.98 -3.73
CA SER A 165 8.33 -7.62 -3.96
C SER A 165 8.98 -7.07 -2.68
N VAL A 166 9.70 -5.96 -2.78
CA VAL A 166 10.22 -5.21 -1.63
C VAL A 166 9.09 -4.92 -0.62
N ARG A 167 7.92 -4.54 -1.13
CA ARG A 167 6.71 -4.29 -0.34
C ARG A 167 6.21 -5.55 0.38
N SER A 168 6.22 -6.69 -0.28
CA SER A 168 5.75 -7.96 0.31
C SER A 168 6.69 -8.40 1.43
N PHE A 169 8.01 -8.23 1.26
CA PHE A 169 8.98 -8.45 2.33
C PHE A 169 8.70 -7.56 3.55
N LEU A 170 8.52 -6.25 3.38
CA LEU A 170 8.21 -5.35 4.48
C LEU A 170 6.92 -5.78 5.20
N GLN A 171 5.87 -6.09 4.44
CA GLN A 171 4.59 -6.55 4.99
C GLN A 171 4.73 -7.86 5.78
N TRP A 172 5.55 -8.78 5.30
CA TRP A 172 5.80 -10.05 5.97
C TRP A 172 6.52 -9.81 7.31
N VAL A 173 7.62 -9.04 7.31
CA VAL A 173 8.43 -8.80 8.53
C VAL A 173 7.71 -7.94 9.57
N THR A 174 6.91 -6.96 9.12
CA THR A 174 6.46 -5.86 9.98
C THR A 174 4.94 -5.75 10.11
N GLY A 175 4.19 -6.51 9.30
CA GLY A 175 2.74 -6.40 9.25
C GLY A 175 2.22 -5.15 8.52
N GLN A 176 3.09 -4.28 8.02
CA GLN A 176 2.74 -3.10 7.22
C GLN A 176 3.44 -3.10 5.85
N ALA A 177 2.72 -2.69 4.81
CA ALA A 177 3.20 -2.69 3.42
C ALA A 177 3.53 -1.27 2.92
N HIS A 178 3.78 -0.31 3.80
CA HIS A 178 3.96 1.10 3.46
C HIS A 178 5.00 1.76 4.34
N VAL A 179 5.62 2.81 3.80
CA VAL A 179 6.51 3.69 4.55
C VAL A 179 5.68 4.51 5.55
N PRO A 180 6.12 4.65 6.83
CA PRO A 180 5.44 5.54 7.77
C PRO A 180 5.29 6.97 7.22
N LEU A 181 4.07 7.50 7.34
CA LEU A 181 3.73 8.83 6.80
C LEU A 181 4.33 9.98 7.61
N ILE A 182 4.41 9.80 8.93
CA ILE A 182 4.93 10.80 9.85
C ILE A 182 6.46 10.71 9.84
N GLU A 183 7.15 11.80 9.53
CA GLU A 183 8.60 11.88 9.41
C GLU A 183 9.34 11.37 10.65
N SER A 184 8.95 11.82 11.84
CA SER A 184 9.55 11.34 13.11
C SER A 184 9.36 9.84 13.33
N LYS A 185 8.23 9.26 12.91
CA LYS A 185 8.02 7.81 12.97
C LYS A 185 8.83 7.07 11.91
N ARG A 186 9.05 7.69 10.76
CA ARG A 186 9.87 7.15 9.68
C ARG A 186 11.34 7.10 10.08
N GLU A 187 11.85 8.16 10.70
CA GLU A 187 13.23 8.23 11.22
C GLU A 187 13.47 7.22 12.35
N ALA A 188 12.48 7.05 13.24
CA ALA A 188 12.52 6.08 14.32
C ALA A 188 12.22 4.64 13.87
N PHE A 189 11.84 4.43 12.61
CA PHE A 189 11.45 3.10 12.13
C PHE A 189 12.69 2.21 11.98
N LYS A 190 12.70 1.10 12.72
CA LYS A 190 13.80 0.14 12.72
C LYS A 190 13.26 -1.29 12.69
N ILE A 191 13.94 -2.13 11.93
CA ILE A 191 13.68 -3.56 11.83
C ILE A 191 14.85 -4.28 12.48
N THR A 192 14.62 -4.91 13.62
CA THR A 192 15.68 -5.66 14.31
C THR A 192 15.97 -6.96 13.57
N VAL A 193 17.23 -7.23 13.28
CA VAL A 193 17.68 -8.48 12.65
C VAL A 193 18.52 -9.26 13.65
N ASN A 194 18.01 -10.41 14.08
CA ASN A 194 18.70 -11.30 15.01
C ASN A 194 19.24 -12.53 14.28
N PHE A 195 20.17 -13.22 14.92
CA PHE A 195 20.82 -14.39 14.36
C PHE A 195 20.79 -15.56 15.34
N ASP A 196 20.28 -16.68 14.88
CA ASP A 196 20.22 -17.92 15.65
C ASP A 196 21.24 -18.92 15.14
N HIS A 197 22.26 -19.17 15.96
CA HIS A 197 23.36 -20.09 15.66
C HIS A 197 23.12 -21.50 16.19
N ASP A 198 22.19 -21.65 17.13
CA ASP A 198 22.10 -22.84 17.99
C ASP A 198 20.79 -23.62 17.77
N CYS A 199 20.24 -23.59 16.56
CA CYS A 199 19.00 -24.29 16.17
C CYS A 199 18.99 -25.79 16.54
N ASP A 200 20.12 -26.49 16.44
CA ASP A 200 20.23 -27.91 16.78
C ASP A 200 19.96 -28.20 18.25
N SER A 201 20.27 -27.25 19.14
CA SER A 201 20.00 -27.41 20.57
C SER A 201 18.50 -27.48 20.87
N ARG A 202 17.68 -26.88 20.01
CA ARG A 202 16.22 -26.81 20.17
C ARG A 202 15.49 -27.89 19.39
N TYR A 203 15.97 -28.22 18.19
CA TYR A 203 15.26 -29.10 17.25
C TYR A 203 15.95 -30.45 17.01
N GLY A 204 17.17 -30.66 17.53
CA GLY A 204 17.96 -31.85 17.20
C GLY A 204 18.48 -31.81 15.75
N ALA A 205 18.77 -32.97 15.17
CA ALA A 205 19.25 -33.06 13.79
C ALA A 205 18.15 -32.68 12.79
N HIS A 206 18.41 -31.66 11.96
CA HIS A 206 17.48 -31.16 10.95
C HIS A 206 18.24 -30.57 9.76
N SER A 207 17.57 -30.43 8.62
CA SER A 207 18.17 -29.97 7.36
C SER A 207 17.73 -28.58 6.92
N LEU A 208 16.77 -27.97 7.62
CA LEU A 208 16.17 -26.69 7.23
C LEU A 208 15.57 -25.98 8.44
N CYS A 209 15.82 -24.69 8.55
CA CYS A 209 15.05 -23.77 9.39
C CYS A 209 14.61 -22.58 8.55
N TYR A 210 13.41 -22.07 8.82
CA TYR A 210 12.96 -20.80 8.24
C TYR A 210 13.21 -19.65 9.22
N PRO A 211 13.38 -18.41 8.73
CA PRO A 211 13.42 -17.24 9.57
C PRO A 211 12.14 -17.09 10.37
N ILE A 212 12.29 -16.61 11.59
CA ILE A 212 11.16 -16.34 12.49
C ILE A 212 10.89 -14.85 12.45
N VAL A 213 9.64 -14.48 12.18
CA VAL A 213 9.20 -13.09 12.17
C VAL A 213 8.35 -12.80 13.41
N ASN A 214 8.65 -11.68 14.06
CA ASN A 214 7.81 -11.07 15.07
C ASN A 214 7.39 -9.67 14.60
N ALA A 215 6.25 -9.60 13.90
CA ALA A 215 5.73 -8.35 13.35
C ALA A 215 5.42 -7.30 14.44
N CYS A 216 4.98 -7.73 15.63
CA CYS A 216 4.70 -6.82 16.76
C CYS A 216 5.97 -6.14 17.29
N ALA A 217 7.09 -6.86 17.31
CA ALA A 217 8.39 -6.33 17.71
C ALA A 217 9.19 -5.76 16.53
N VAL A 218 8.65 -5.82 15.31
CA VAL A 218 9.32 -5.43 14.06
C VAL A 218 10.70 -6.11 13.95
N ALA A 219 10.71 -7.44 14.15
CA ALA A 219 11.94 -8.21 14.22
C ALA A 219 11.91 -9.47 13.35
N ILE A 220 13.06 -9.83 12.80
CA ILE A 220 13.29 -11.09 12.08
C ILE A 220 14.53 -11.79 12.67
N THR A 221 14.46 -13.10 12.82
CA THR A 221 15.58 -13.92 13.29
C THR A 221 15.98 -14.92 12.20
N PHE A 222 17.24 -14.85 11.75
CA PHE A 222 17.78 -15.74 10.72
C PHE A 222 18.49 -16.97 11.34
N PRO A 223 18.17 -18.20 10.89
CA PRO A 223 18.89 -19.40 11.30
C PRO A 223 20.21 -19.53 10.53
N THR A 224 21.33 -19.19 11.16
CA THR A 224 22.59 -18.97 10.44
C THR A 224 23.19 -20.23 9.82
N ARG A 225 22.99 -21.40 10.44
CA ARG A 225 23.57 -22.67 9.96
C ARG A 225 23.07 -23.10 8.57
N HIS A 226 21.86 -22.69 8.18
CA HIS A 226 21.19 -23.18 6.96
C HIS A 226 21.18 -22.15 5.82
N LEU A 227 21.85 -21.02 6.01
CA LEU A 227 21.87 -19.90 5.08
C LEU A 227 23.32 -19.61 4.61
N ALA A 228 24.08 -20.66 4.32
CA ALA A 228 25.51 -20.58 4.03
C ALA A 228 25.80 -20.00 2.63
N THR A 229 24.87 -20.17 1.68
CA THR A 229 24.99 -19.68 0.31
C THR A 229 23.85 -18.74 -0.07
N SER A 230 24.11 -17.86 -1.04
CA SER A 230 23.09 -16.96 -1.60
C SER A 230 21.89 -17.72 -2.13
N GLN A 231 22.09 -18.89 -2.76
CA GLN A 231 20.99 -19.67 -3.33
C GLN A 231 20.11 -20.30 -2.24
N GLU A 232 20.72 -20.86 -1.18
CA GLU A 232 19.99 -21.38 -0.03
C GLU A 232 19.19 -20.28 0.65
N PHE A 233 19.81 -19.11 0.84
CA PHE A 233 19.16 -17.93 1.40
C PHE A 233 17.95 -17.50 0.56
N GLU A 234 18.11 -17.35 -0.75
CA GLU A 234 17.05 -16.93 -1.66
C GLU A 234 15.88 -17.90 -1.68
N ASN A 235 16.16 -19.21 -1.80
CA ASN A 235 15.12 -20.23 -1.81
C ASN A 235 14.33 -20.23 -0.50
N ASN A 236 15.05 -20.25 0.62
CA ASN A 236 14.46 -20.26 1.95
C ASN A 236 13.57 -19.03 2.19
N LEU A 237 14.06 -17.84 1.86
CA LEU A 237 13.35 -16.59 2.10
C LEU A 237 12.15 -16.43 1.15
N THR A 238 12.30 -16.86 -0.11
CA THR A 238 11.20 -16.91 -1.09
C THR A 238 10.07 -17.79 -0.60
N GLU A 239 10.38 -19.00 -0.12
CA GLU A 239 9.42 -19.94 0.44
C GLU A 239 8.78 -19.40 1.72
N ALA A 240 9.56 -18.84 2.63
CA ALA A 240 9.08 -18.26 3.88
C ALA A 240 8.12 -17.09 3.66
N ILE A 241 8.42 -16.18 2.71
CA ILE A 241 7.54 -15.05 2.37
C ILE A 241 6.27 -15.57 1.68
N CYS A 242 6.39 -16.47 0.70
CA CYS A 242 5.23 -16.98 -0.04
C CYS A 242 4.28 -17.79 0.85
N GLY A 243 4.83 -18.65 1.72
CA GLY A 243 4.08 -19.48 2.66
C GLY A 243 3.63 -18.73 3.92
N GLY A 244 4.35 -17.70 4.35
CA GLY A 244 4.09 -16.98 5.59
C GLY A 244 2.84 -16.10 5.60
N TYR A 245 2.20 -15.89 4.45
CA TYR A 245 0.88 -15.22 4.36
C TYR A 245 -0.29 -16.14 4.74
N GLU A 246 -0.07 -17.45 4.82
CA GLU A 246 -1.05 -18.35 5.40
C GLU A 246 -1.01 -18.15 6.91
N PHE A 247 -1.93 -17.34 7.43
CA PHE A 247 -2.28 -17.28 8.87
C PHE A 247 -2.93 -18.59 9.36
N SER A 248 -2.51 -19.73 8.81
CA SER A 248 -3.01 -21.05 9.15
C SER A 248 -2.28 -21.50 10.40
N ARG A 249 -2.93 -21.25 11.55
CA ARG A 249 -2.72 -22.07 12.75
C ARG A 249 -2.79 -23.54 12.32
N HIS A 250 -1.78 -24.34 12.70
CA HIS A 250 -1.97 -25.78 12.82
C HIS A 250 -3.17 -26.08 13.72
#